data_AF-A6G7V0-F1
#
_entry.id   AF-A6G7V0-F1
#
_cell.length_a   1.000
_cell.length_b   1.000
_cell.length_c   1.000
_cell.angle_alpha   90.00
_cell.angle_beta   90.00
_cell.angle_gamma   90.00
#
_symmetry.space_group_name_H-M   'P 1'
#
loop_
_entity.id
_entity.type
_entity.pdbx_description
1 polymer ?
#
loop_
_entity_poly.entity_id
_entity_poly.type
_entity_poly.pdbx_seq_one_letter_code
_entity_poly.pdbx_strand_id
1 'polypeptide(L)' 'MSAERDALVEEVVSAWRPTGGEGGPRSHPAWHDLDASGRAEAYELSVRQRALEAALDPRGLSSTARAVLARIQGRREG' A
#
# COMPACT_ATOMS: atom_id res chain seq x y z
N MET A 1 -15.84 14.14 -10.91
CA MET A 1 -14.53 13.51 -10.61
C MET A 1 -13.71 13.57 -11.89
N SER A 2 -12.42 13.89 -11.81
CA SER A 2 -11.55 13.94 -13.00
C SER A 2 -10.82 12.60 -13.12
N ALA A 3 -10.73 12.06 -14.33
CA ALA A 3 -10.07 10.77 -14.59
C ALA A 3 -8.61 10.74 -14.07
N GLU A 4 -7.94 11.89 -14.08
CA GLU A 4 -6.59 12.04 -13.54
C GLU A 4 -6.54 11.84 -12.02
N ARG A 5 -7.49 12.42 -11.28
CA ARG A 5 -7.57 12.26 -9.82
C ARG A 5 -7.85 10.81 -9.47
N ASP A 6 -8.72 10.14 -10.23
CA ASP A 6 -9.08 8.74 -9.97
C ASP A 6 -7.87 7.82 -10.19
N ALA A 7 -7.07 8.07 -11.22
CA ALA A 7 -5.80 7.39 -11.45
C ALA A 7 -4.80 7.60 -10.29
N LEU A 8 -4.65 8.84 -9.80
CA LEU A 8 -3.77 9.13 -8.65
C LEU A 8 -4.23 8.40 -7.37
N VAL A 9 -5.53 8.31 -7.14
CA VAL A 9 -6.10 7.55 -6.03
C VAL A 9 -5.79 6.06 -6.18
N GLU A 10 -5.99 5.48 -7.37
CA GLU A 10 -5.69 4.07 -7.65
C GLU A 10 -4.21 3.74 -7.42
N GLU A 11 -3.31 4.57 -7.94
CA GLU A 11 -1.86 4.46 -7.77
C GLU A 11 -1.45 4.43 -6.28
N VAL A 12 -2.03 5.32 -5.46
CA VAL A 12 -1.79 5.35 -4.00
C VAL A 12 -2.31 4.10 -3.31
N VAL A 13 -3.49 3.60 -3.72
CA VAL A 13 -4.20 2.48 -3.11
C VAL A 13 -3.47 1.15 -3.35
N SER A 14 -2.76 1.03 -4.48
CA SER A 14 -1.96 -0.14 -4.82
C SER A 14 -1.01 -0.58 -3.68
N ALA A 15 -0.67 -1.87 -3.60
CA ALA A 15 0.25 -2.38 -2.58
C ALA A 15 1.73 -2.06 -2.86
N TRP A 16 2.05 -1.62 -4.09
CA TRP A 16 3.43 -1.32 -4.48
C TRP A 16 3.91 -0.01 -3.86
N ARG A 17 5.16 0.02 -3.40
CA ARG A 17 5.80 1.23 -2.86
C ARG A 17 7.22 1.34 -3.42
N PRO A 18 7.67 2.54 -3.82
CA PRO A 18 9.06 2.73 -4.21
C PRO A 18 9.95 2.46 -3.01
N THR A 19 11.05 1.74 -3.24
CA THR A 19 12.08 1.52 -2.22
C THR A 19 13.10 2.67 -2.27
N GLY A 20 13.60 3.10 -1.11
CA GLY A 20 14.70 4.06 -1.00
C GLY A 20 16.06 3.37 -0.91
N GLY A 21 17.15 4.13 -1.04
CA GLY A 21 18.54 3.63 -0.89
C GLY A 21 18.84 2.98 0.46
N GLU A 22 18.05 3.28 1.50
CA GLU A 22 18.13 2.63 2.81
C GLU A 22 17.27 1.35 2.94
N GLY A 23 16.70 0.86 1.83
CA GLY A 23 15.98 -0.41 1.76
C GLY A 23 14.58 -0.39 2.40
N GLY A 24 14.06 0.79 2.76
CA GLY A 24 12.70 0.96 3.29
C GLY A 24 11.67 1.36 2.23
N PRO A 25 10.39 1.03 2.42
CA PRO A 25 9.30 1.54 1.60
C PRO A 25 9.15 3.06 1.80
N ARG A 26 8.97 3.81 0.70
CA ARG A 26 8.66 5.24 0.70
C ARG A 26 7.18 5.47 0.35
N SER A 27 6.68 6.67 0.64
CA SER A 27 5.36 7.11 0.17
C SER A 27 5.28 7.04 -1.36
N HIS A 28 4.12 6.65 -1.90
CA HIS A 28 3.88 6.72 -3.34
C HIS A 28 3.90 8.19 -3.81
N PRO A 29 4.57 8.55 -4.93
CA PRO A 29 4.64 9.94 -5.38
C PRO A 29 3.28 10.59 -5.59
N ALA A 30 2.32 9.85 -6.16
CA ALA A 30 0.94 10.29 -6.38
C ALA A 30 0.23 10.77 -5.10
N TRP A 31 0.69 10.37 -3.91
CA TRP A 31 0.16 10.86 -2.64
C TRP A 31 0.29 12.38 -2.50
N HIS A 32 1.38 12.95 -3.00
CA HIS A 32 1.68 14.38 -2.89
C HIS A 32 0.89 15.22 -3.88
N ASP A 33 0.42 14.61 -4.97
CA ASP A 33 -0.39 15.26 -5.99
C ASP A 33 -1.90 15.25 -5.66
N LEU A 34 -2.32 14.43 -4.69
CA LEU A 34 -3.69 14.41 -4.19
C LEU A 34 -3.97 15.61 -3.28
N ASP A 35 -5.18 16.17 -3.38
CA ASP A 35 -5.70 17.11 -2.40
C ASP A 35 -6.15 16.40 -1.10
N ALA A 36 -6.66 17.16 -0.13
CA ALA A 36 -7.11 16.59 1.14
C ALA A 36 -8.25 15.56 0.96
N SER A 37 -9.15 15.80 0.00
CA SER A 37 -10.28 14.90 -0.28
C SER A 37 -9.80 13.57 -0.90
N GLY A 38 -8.85 13.63 -1.84
CA GLY A 38 -8.26 12.49 -2.50
C GLY A 38 -7.46 11.62 -1.54
N ARG A 39 -6.74 12.23 -0.60
CA ARG A 39 -6.02 11.49 0.44
C ARG A 39 -6.98 10.73 1.38
N ALA A 40 -8.10 11.34 1.76
CA ALA A 40 -9.13 10.67 2.56
C ALA A 40 -9.77 9.50 1.80
N GLU A 41 -10.09 9.70 0.52
CA GLU A 41 -10.64 8.64 -0.32
C GLU A 41 -9.66 7.48 -0.53
N ALA A 42 -8.39 7.78 -0.81
CA ALA A 42 -7.35 6.77 -0.97
C ALA A 42 -7.15 5.95 0.32
N TYR A 43 -7.31 6.56 1.50
CA TYR A 43 -7.30 5.85 2.77
C TYR A 43 -8.46 4.84 2.85
N GLU A 44 -9.70 5.28 2.62
CA GLU A 44 -10.88 4.42 2.69
C GLU A 44 -10.84 3.27 1.67
N LEU A 45 -10.33 3.54 0.46
CA LEU A 45 -10.10 2.51 -0.55
C LEU A 45 -9.00 1.53 -0.13
N SER A 46 -7.90 2.02 0.46
CA SER A 46 -6.82 1.17 0.95
C SER A 46 -7.27 0.22 2.06
N VAL A 47 -8.16 0.66 2.96
CA VAL A 47 -8.75 -0.22 3.99
C VAL A 47 -9.55 -1.34 3.35
N ARG A 48 -10.40 -1.02 2.37
CA ARG A 48 -11.20 -2.00 1.62
C ARG A 48 -10.33 -2.98 0.84
N GLN A 49 -9.30 -2.50 0.14
CA GLN A 49 -8.36 -3.37 -0.59
C GLN A 49 -7.69 -4.37 0.35
N ARG A 50 -7.21 -3.95 1.52
CA ARG A 50 -6.55 -4.84 2.48
C ARG A 50 -7.48 -5.92 3.01
N ALA A 51 -8.76 -5.62 3.22
CA ALA A 51 -9.74 -6.61 3.62
C ALA A 51 -9.96 -7.66 2.53
N LEU A 52 -10.01 -7.24 1.26
CA LEU A 52 -10.10 -8.15 0.11
C LEU A 52 -8.82 -9.01 -0.02
N GLU A 53 -7.63 -8.41 0.10
CA GLU A 53 -6.36 -9.16 0.08
C GLU A 53 -6.31 -10.21 1.18
N ALA A 54 -6.69 -9.84 2.41
CA ALA A 54 -6.71 -10.76 3.54
C ALA A 54 -7.71 -11.91 3.32
N ALA A 55 -8.89 -11.64 2.76
CA ALA A 55 -9.88 -12.66 2.45
C ALA A 55 -9.40 -13.68 1.40
N LEU A 56 -8.43 -13.30 0.56
CA LEU A 56 -7.84 -14.16 -0.47
C LEU A 56 -6.61 -14.95 0.01
N ASP A 57 -6.03 -14.61 1.16
CA ASP A 57 -4.88 -15.34 1.73
C ASP A 57 -5.36 -16.38 2.77
N PRO A 58 -4.91 -17.65 2.72
CA PRO A 58 -5.33 -18.70 3.65
C PRO A 58 -5.05 -18.39 5.13
N ARG A 59 -4.13 -17.45 5.43
CA ARG A 59 -3.79 -17.02 6.79
C ARG A 59 -4.42 -15.66 7.14
N GLY A 60 -5.26 -15.11 6.28
CA GLY A 60 -5.88 -13.79 6.49
C GLY A 60 -4.89 -12.62 6.35
N LEU A 61 -3.77 -12.80 5.64
CA LEU A 61 -2.71 -11.79 5.57
C LEU A 61 -2.79 -10.96 4.28
N SER A 62 -2.60 -9.64 4.41
CA SER A 62 -2.37 -8.77 3.25
C SER A 62 -0.97 -8.99 2.65
N SER A 63 -0.78 -8.54 1.41
CA SER A 63 0.53 -8.53 0.74
C SER A 63 1.60 -7.78 1.54
N THR A 64 1.22 -6.64 2.15
CA THR A 64 2.08 -5.86 3.04
C THR A 64 2.44 -6.65 4.31
N ALA A 65 1.47 -7.32 4.94
CA ALA A 65 1.72 -8.13 6.13
C ALA A 65 2.69 -9.29 5.82
N ARG A 66 2.54 -9.94 4.67
CA ARG A 66 3.48 -10.98 4.19
C ARG A 66 4.90 -10.43 4.02
N ALA A 67 5.05 -9.25 3.39
CA ALA A 67 6.36 -8.63 3.19
C ALA A 67 7.05 -8.27 4.52
N VAL A 68 6.30 -7.74 5.49
CA VAL A 68 6.81 -7.43 6.83
C VAL A 68 7.24 -8.71 7.56
N LEU A 69 6.40 -9.76 7.56
CA LEU A 69 6.73 -11.03 8.20
C LEU A 69 7.95 -11.70 7.57
N ALA A 70 8.06 -11.69 6.24
CA ALA A 70 9.24 -12.19 5.54
C ALA A 70 10.51 -11.46 5.96
N ARG A 71 10.46 -10.12 6.14
CA ARG A 71 11.60 -9.32 6.61
C ARG A 71 11.96 -9.61 8.07
N ILE A 72 10.98 -9.87 8.94
CA ILE A 72 11.24 -10.24 10.34
C ILE A 72 11.85 -11.64 10.43
N GLN A 73 11.35 -12.59 9.65
CA GLN A 73 11.84 -13.97 9.62
C GLN A 73 13.26 -14.03 9.04
N GLY A 74 13.54 -13.34 7.94
CA GLY A 74 14.89 -13.26 7.37
C GLY A 74 15.91 -12.53 8.25
N ARG A 75 15.47 -11.77 9.26
CA ARG A 75 16.33 -11.16 10.29
C ARG A 75 16.65 -12.09 11.46
N ARG A 76 15.99 -13.25 11.57
CA ARG A 76 16.22 -14.23 12.66
C ARG A 76 17.26 -15.29 12.30
N GLU A 77 17.69 -15.36 11.03
CA GLU A 77 18.64 -16.36 10.52
C GLU A 77 20.05 -15.80 10.26
N GLY A 78 20.35 -14.57 10.69
CA GLY A 78 21.69 -13.95 10.62
C GLY A 78 22.14 -13.47 11.99
#